data_AF-J3EMZ6-F1
#
_entry.id   AF-J3EMZ6-F1
#
_cell.length_a   1.000
_cell.length_b   1.000
_cell.length_c   1.000
_cell.angle_alpha   90.00
_cell.angle_beta   90.00
_cell.angle_gamma   90.00
#
_symmetry.space_group_name_H-M   'P 1'
#
loop_
_entity.id
_entity.type
_entity.pdbx_description
1 polymer ?
#
loop_
_entity_poly.entity_id
_entity_poly.type
_entity_poly.pdbx_seq_one_letter_code
_entity_poly.pdbx_strand_id
1 'polypeptide(L)'
;MPLPKPVYYPPFNITRSSHAVITSRDLEASRDFYEQVIGLVLTERDADTLYFRGLEEVCHHSLVIKRKSDNHEAEAIGFRVYTEEELDKAEYFYRSKGLPARWIEVPHQGRTLLVNDPAGTPVQLCATMTTTPRVYTQFQDFKGGAAMRFDHYQIQVPNVQEQTDFYAEMGFRISEYMALDEKLIATFMFRKPGTQDIVFLENPGPRLHHFAYTVSDSHSILRACDIAGNLGMGDVVERGPGRHGPAGVLFVYLRDPDGHRVELFCDHYLLIDIEVEPVAWDVRKPGLSLRWGLPPQEAWFNETTAFSGIATKELDHERGPLVTLETYLADKARVRAASNK
;
A
#
# COMPACT_ATOMS: atom_id res chain seq x y z
N MET A 1 23.98 -7.29 -2.91
CA MET A 1 23.16 -8.22 -2.09
C MET A 1 22.58 -9.33 -2.93
N PRO A 2 22.50 -10.57 -2.42
CA PRO A 2 21.70 -11.61 -3.06
C PRO A 2 20.22 -11.36 -2.75
N LEU A 3 19.38 -11.31 -3.79
CA LEU A 3 17.94 -11.44 -3.61
C LEU A 3 17.64 -12.84 -3.04
N PRO A 4 16.69 -12.98 -2.09
CA PRO A 4 16.29 -14.29 -1.61
C PRO A 4 15.72 -15.12 -2.76
N LYS A 5 16.03 -16.42 -2.76
CA LYS A 5 15.46 -17.35 -3.73
C LYS A 5 13.98 -17.59 -3.42
N PRO A 6 13.12 -17.82 -4.45
CA PRO A 6 11.72 -18.14 -4.24
C PRO A 6 11.53 -19.36 -3.32
N VAL A 7 10.64 -19.22 -2.33
CA VAL A 7 10.19 -20.32 -1.45
C VAL A 7 8.85 -20.83 -1.96
N TYR A 8 8.88 -21.94 -2.70
CA TYR A 8 7.68 -22.53 -3.31
C TYR A 8 6.77 -23.25 -2.30
N TYR A 9 7.32 -23.70 -1.17
CA TYR A 9 6.59 -24.39 -0.11
C TYR A 9 6.80 -23.64 1.22
N PRO A 10 6.13 -22.50 1.41
CA PRO A 10 6.28 -21.71 2.63
C PRO A 10 5.72 -22.45 3.87
N PRO A 11 6.14 -22.08 5.09
CA PRO A 11 5.69 -22.71 6.33
C PRO A 11 4.17 -22.59 6.55
N PHE A 12 3.54 -21.58 5.94
CA PHE A 12 2.11 -21.40 5.86
C PHE A 12 1.74 -20.61 4.60
N ASN A 13 0.49 -20.70 4.15
CA ASN A 13 0.07 -20.14 2.86
C ASN A 13 -0.71 -18.82 2.99
N ILE A 14 -0.01 -17.71 2.80
CA ILE A 14 -0.63 -16.40 2.52
C ILE A 14 -1.06 -16.35 1.05
N THR A 15 -2.28 -15.86 0.81
CA THR A 15 -2.90 -15.81 -0.52
C THR A 15 -2.86 -14.42 -1.14
N ARG A 16 -3.10 -13.36 -0.37
CA ARG A 16 -3.18 -11.97 -0.84
C ARG A 16 -3.18 -10.97 0.30
N SER A 17 -2.84 -9.72 0.00
CA SER A 17 -3.25 -8.55 0.80
C SER A 17 -4.78 -8.52 0.99
N SER A 18 -5.22 -8.01 2.13
CA SER A 18 -6.62 -8.16 2.54
C SER A 18 -7.30 -6.84 2.86
N HIS A 19 -6.77 -6.11 3.84
CA HIS A 19 -7.46 -4.95 4.40
C HIS A 19 -6.50 -3.99 5.09
N ALA A 20 -6.85 -2.71 5.16
CA ALA A 20 -6.17 -1.72 6.00
C ALA A 20 -7.09 -1.32 7.17
N VAL A 21 -6.51 -1.11 8.35
CA VAL A 21 -7.21 -0.52 9.50
C VAL A 21 -6.56 0.81 9.83
N ILE A 22 -7.29 1.89 9.62
CA ILE A 22 -6.83 3.27 9.85
C ILE A 22 -7.80 4.00 10.79
N THR A 23 -7.40 5.17 11.26
CA THR A 23 -8.21 5.98 12.16
C THR A 23 -8.58 7.31 11.54
N SER A 24 -9.71 7.88 11.92
CA SER A 24 -10.13 9.19 11.44
C SER A 24 -10.70 10.07 12.55
N ARG A 25 -10.40 11.37 12.48
CA ARG A 25 -10.98 12.38 13.39
C ARG A 25 -12.43 12.71 13.04
N ASP A 26 -12.78 12.62 11.76
CA ASP A 26 -14.12 12.90 11.23
C ASP A 26 -14.55 11.77 10.28
N LEU A 27 -15.38 10.87 10.81
CA LEU A 27 -15.91 9.75 10.02
C LEU A 27 -16.79 10.19 8.86
N GLU A 28 -17.56 11.28 8.97
CA GLU A 28 -18.42 11.69 7.85
C GLU A 28 -17.56 12.30 6.72
N ALA A 29 -16.53 13.08 7.06
CA ALA A 29 -15.57 13.55 6.05
C ALA A 29 -14.83 12.38 5.37
N SER A 30 -14.36 11.40 6.15
CA SER A 30 -13.75 10.18 5.62
C SER A 30 -14.72 9.43 4.71
N ARG A 31 -15.97 9.27 5.14
CA ARG A 31 -16.99 8.60 4.35
C ARG A 31 -17.20 9.30 3.01
N ASP A 32 -17.38 10.62 3.01
CA ASP A 32 -17.57 11.38 1.78
C ASP A 32 -16.38 11.20 0.82
N PHE A 33 -15.15 11.21 1.33
CA PHE A 33 -13.96 10.95 0.54
C PHE A 33 -13.94 9.52 -0.05
N TYR A 34 -14.02 8.48 0.79
CA TYR A 34 -13.87 7.10 0.34
C TYR A 34 -15.06 6.62 -0.51
N GLU A 35 -16.27 7.12 -0.25
CA GLU A 35 -17.48 6.76 -1.00
C GLU A 35 -17.61 7.56 -2.30
N GLN A 36 -17.35 8.87 -2.29
CA GLN A 36 -17.60 9.74 -3.46
C GLN A 36 -16.40 9.87 -4.38
N VAL A 37 -15.18 9.99 -3.82
CA VAL A 37 -13.94 10.21 -4.59
C VAL A 37 -13.32 8.88 -4.98
N ILE A 38 -13.01 8.03 -3.98
CA ILE A 38 -12.37 6.72 -4.23
C ILE A 38 -13.37 5.75 -4.87
N GLY A 39 -14.66 5.87 -4.53
CA GLY A 39 -15.72 5.06 -5.11
C GLY A 39 -15.83 3.67 -4.47
N LEU A 40 -15.47 3.54 -3.20
CA LEU A 40 -15.66 2.31 -2.43
C LEU A 40 -17.12 2.14 -2.00
N VAL A 41 -17.50 0.88 -1.76
CA VAL A 41 -18.83 0.52 -1.25
C VAL A 41 -18.79 0.53 0.26
N LEU A 42 -19.59 1.40 0.89
CA LEU A 42 -19.85 1.34 2.32
C LEU A 42 -20.64 0.06 2.61
N THR A 43 -20.00 -0.90 3.29
CA THR A 43 -20.60 -2.19 3.63
C THR A 43 -21.43 -2.09 4.90
N GLU A 44 -20.85 -1.49 5.93
CA GLU A 44 -21.48 -1.31 7.23
C GLU A 44 -20.92 -0.05 7.89
N ARG A 45 -21.71 0.55 8.78
CA ARG A 45 -21.25 1.60 9.69
C ARG A 45 -21.90 1.46 11.05
N ASP A 46 -21.15 1.80 12.08
CA ASP A 46 -21.66 2.06 13.42
C ASP A 46 -21.31 3.49 13.86
N ALA A 47 -21.40 3.81 15.15
CA ALA A 47 -21.13 5.15 15.67
C ALA A 47 -19.64 5.57 15.53
N ASP A 48 -18.74 4.59 15.55
CA ASP A 48 -17.30 4.76 15.68
C ASP A 48 -16.49 4.06 14.59
N THR A 49 -17.13 3.33 13.67
CA THR A 49 -16.44 2.58 12.61
C THR A 49 -17.15 2.63 11.27
N LEU A 50 -16.38 2.78 10.20
CA LEU A 50 -16.80 2.57 8.82
C LEU A 50 -16.11 1.35 8.23
N TYR A 51 -16.87 0.54 7.49
CA TYR A 51 -16.37 -0.63 6.77
C TYR A 51 -16.60 -0.47 5.28
N PHE A 52 -15.52 -0.44 4.50
CA PHE A 52 -15.58 -0.29 3.05
C PHE A 52 -15.02 -1.52 2.33
N ARG A 53 -15.51 -1.78 1.12
CA ARG A 53 -14.96 -2.77 0.19
C ARG A 53 -14.95 -2.26 -1.24
N GLY A 54 -14.09 -2.82 -2.09
CA GLY A 54 -14.14 -2.59 -3.53
C GLY A 54 -15.32 -3.30 -4.22
N LEU A 55 -15.65 -2.88 -5.44
CA LEU A 55 -16.78 -3.37 -6.23
C LEU A 55 -16.69 -4.87 -6.60
N GLU A 56 -15.48 -5.40 -6.80
CA GLU A 56 -15.19 -6.82 -7.09
C GLU A 56 -15.16 -7.69 -5.82
N GLU A 57 -15.17 -7.08 -4.64
CA GLU A 57 -14.97 -7.80 -3.40
C GLU A 57 -16.25 -8.47 -2.90
N VAL A 58 -16.07 -9.66 -2.31
CA VAL A 58 -17.14 -10.40 -1.61
C VAL A 58 -16.93 -10.44 -0.11
N CYS A 59 -15.71 -10.20 0.38
CA CYS A 59 -15.44 -10.10 1.80
C CYS A 59 -16.06 -8.81 2.36
N HIS A 60 -16.44 -8.84 3.63
CA HIS A 60 -17.13 -7.74 4.29
C HIS A 60 -16.40 -6.39 4.16
N HIS A 61 -15.08 -6.39 4.22
CA HIS A 61 -14.30 -5.17 4.14
C HIS A 61 -12.88 -5.41 3.62
N SER A 62 -12.33 -4.37 3.00
CA SER A 62 -10.90 -4.19 2.77
C SER A 62 -10.37 -2.87 3.33
N LEU A 63 -11.23 -2.01 3.85
CA LEU A 63 -10.83 -0.83 4.59
C LEU A 63 -11.73 -0.67 5.82
N VAL A 64 -11.10 -0.49 6.97
CA VAL A 64 -11.76 -0.19 8.24
C VAL A 64 -11.25 1.15 8.73
N ILE A 65 -12.17 2.09 9.00
CA ILE A 65 -11.84 3.42 9.49
C ILE A 65 -12.50 3.60 10.85
N LYS A 66 -11.69 3.76 11.90
CA LYS A 66 -12.15 3.90 13.28
C LYS A 66 -12.05 5.34 13.77
N ARG A 67 -13.02 5.81 14.54
CA ARG A 67 -12.97 7.15 15.13
C ARG A 67 -11.81 7.26 16.12
N LYS A 68 -10.99 8.30 15.99
CA LYS A 68 -9.95 8.66 16.96
C LYS A 68 -9.72 10.17 16.92
N SER A 69 -9.83 10.83 18.08
CA SER A 69 -9.78 12.30 18.17
C SER A 69 -8.37 12.89 18.06
N ASP A 70 -7.35 12.16 18.51
CA ASP A 70 -6.06 12.79 18.86
C ASP A 70 -5.02 12.66 17.73
N ASN A 71 -4.88 11.45 17.17
CA ASN A 71 -3.87 11.14 16.15
C ASN A 71 -4.49 10.34 14.99
N HIS A 72 -3.96 10.55 13.78
CA HIS A 72 -4.22 9.72 12.60
C HIS A 72 -3.15 8.65 12.48
N GLU A 73 -3.54 7.38 12.64
CA GLU A 73 -2.65 6.24 12.71
C GLU A 73 -3.21 5.09 11.88
N ALA A 74 -2.33 4.18 11.48
CA ALA A 74 -2.70 2.87 10.99
C ALA A 74 -2.63 1.89 12.17
N GLU A 75 -3.69 1.14 12.43
CA GLU A 75 -3.67 0.12 13.47
C GLU A 75 -3.03 -1.19 13.00
N ALA A 76 -3.29 -1.57 11.74
CA ALA A 76 -2.71 -2.76 11.13
C ALA A 76 -2.90 -2.78 9.61
N ILE A 77 -2.05 -3.56 8.93
CA ILE A 77 -2.33 -4.12 7.61
C ILE A 77 -2.82 -5.56 7.75
N GLY A 78 -3.40 -6.14 6.70
CA GLY A 78 -4.00 -7.47 6.76
C GLY A 78 -3.65 -8.37 5.58
N PHE A 79 -3.47 -9.66 5.84
CA PHE A 79 -3.35 -10.69 4.80
C PHE A 79 -4.35 -11.82 4.99
N ARG A 80 -4.77 -12.40 3.86
CA ARG A 80 -5.57 -13.63 3.86
C ARG A 80 -4.66 -14.85 3.85
N VAL A 81 -4.85 -15.77 4.79
CA VAL A 81 -4.29 -17.11 4.69
C VAL A 81 -5.28 -18.08 4.07
N TYR A 82 -4.81 -19.21 3.54
CA TYR A 82 -5.63 -20.11 2.73
C TYR A 82 -6.72 -20.84 3.54
N THR A 83 -6.39 -21.33 4.74
CA THR A 83 -7.32 -22.01 5.65
C THR A 83 -7.07 -21.59 7.10
N GLU A 84 -7.96 -21.97 8.02
CA GLU A 84 -7.77 -21.66 9.45
C GLU A 84 -6.54 -22.35 10.04
N GLU A 85 -6.18 -23.55 9.58
CA GLU A 85 -4.98 -24.27 10.04
C GLU A 85 -3.69 -23.52 9.68
N GLU A 86 -3.69 -22.71 8.62
CA GLU A 86 -2.55 -21.86 8.27
C GLU A 86 -2.28 -20.78 9.33
N LEU A 87 -3.28 -20.39 10.12
CA LEU A 87 -3.11 -19.43 11.21
C LEU A 87 -2.31 -20.03 12.37
N ASP A 88 -2.56 -21.30 12.72
CA ASP A 88 -1.81 -22.00 13.75
C ASP A 88 -0.34 -22.21 13.33
N LYS A 89 -0.11 -22.53 12.05
CA LYS A 89 1.25 -22.59 11.47
C LYS A 89 1.93 -21.23 11.47
N ALA A 90 1.20 -20.16 11.14
CA ALA A 90 1.71 -18.79 11.19
C ALA A 90 2.10 -18.41 12.63
N GLU A 91 1.26 -18.69 13.63
CA GLU A 91 1.58 -18.44 15.03
C GLU A 91 2.88 -19.15 15.43
N TYR A 92 3.02 -20.44 15.09
CA TYR A 92 4.24 -21.19 15.36
C TYR A 92 5.46 -20.55 14.69
N PHE A 93 5.35 -20.18 13.40
CA PHE A 93 6.43 -19.55 12.65
C PHE A 93 6.91 -18.25 13.31
N TYR A 94 6.00 -17.32 13.61
CA TYR A 94 6.36 -16.03 14.24
C TYR A 94 6.96 -16.23 15.63
N ARG A 95 6.37 -17.11 16.46
CA ARG A 95 6.91 -17.42 17.80
C ARG A 95 8.30 -18.06 17.74
N SER A 96 8.56 -18.94 16.76
CA SER A 96 9.86 -19.57 16.57
C SER A 96 10.98 -18.57 16.21
N LYS A 97 10.61 -17.43 15.62
CA LYS A 97 11.50 -16.31 15.31
C LYS A 97 11.61 -15.30 16.47
N GLY A 98 10.93 -15.54 17.58
CA GLY A 98 10.87 -14.60 18.71
C GLY A 98 10.03 -13.35 18.44
N LEU A 99 9.20 -13.36 17.40
CA LEU A 99 8.34 -12.22 17.04
C LEU A 99 6.99 -12.28 17.78
N PRO A 100 6.37 -11.12 18.06
CA PRO A 100 5.04 -11.07 18.66
C PRO A 100 3.99 -11.78 17.80
N ALA A 101 3.19 -12.63 18.45
CA ALA A 101 2.01 -13.27 17.87
C ALA A 101 0.94 -13.44 18.95
N ARG A 102 -0.27 -12.95 18.70
CA ARG A 102 -1.41 -13.08 19.62
C ARG A 102 -2.73 -13.15 18.88
N TRP A 103 -3.65 -13.94 19.39
CA TRP A 103 -5.01 -14.01 18.89
C TRP A 103 -5.82 -12.78 19.30
N ILE A 104 -6.63 -12.26 18.38
CA ILE A 104 -7.52 -11.13 18.61
C ILE A 104 -8.90 -11.38 18.01
N GLU A 105 -9.91 -10.76 18.61
CA GLU A 105 -11.24 -10.68 18.04
C GLU A 105 -11.34 -9.45 17.13
N VAL A 106 -11.77 -9.66 15.89
CA VAL A 106 -11.97 -8.59 14.90
C VAL A 106 -13.35 -8.76 14.27
N PRO A 107 -14.22 -7.73 14.31
CA PRO A 107 -15.55 -7.80 13.73
C PRO A 107 -15.53 -8.29 12.27
N HIS A 108 -16.45 -9.20 11.94
CA HIS A 108 -16.64 -9.80 10.61
C HIS A 108 -15.44 -10.60 10.06
N GLN A 109 -14.38 -10.81 10.84
CA GLN A 109 -13.31 -11.76 10.53
C GLN A 109 -13.53 -13.05 11.30
N GLY A 110 -13.07 -14.17 10.74
CA GLY A 110 -12.95 -15.42 11.50
C GLY A 110 -11.81 -15.31 12.53
N ARG A 111 -11.24 -16.46 12.91
CA ARG A 111 -10.03 -16.48 13.76
C ARG A 111 -8.98 -15.53 13.17
N THR A 112 -8.49 -14.60 13.99
CA THR A 112 -7.56 -13.56 13.56
C THR A 112 -6.32 -13.56 14.44
N LEU A 113 -5.16 -13.72 13.82
CA LEU A 113 -3.87 -13.64 14.47
C LEU A 113 -3.24 -12.27 14.19
N LEU A 114 -2.95 -11.50 15.23
CA LEU A 114 -2.13 -10.30 15.12
C LEU A 114 -0.67 -10.66 15.37
N VAL A 115 0.18 -10.31 14.42
CA VAL A 115 1.63 -10.48 14.50
C VAL A 115 2.33 -9.15 14.22
N ASN A 116 3.63 -9.08 14.54
CA ASN A 116 4.48 -7.99 14.11
C ASN A 116 5.61 -8.53 13.24
N ASP A 117 5.85 -7.89 12.09
CA ASP A 117 7.04 -8.17 11.28
C ASP A 117 8.33 -7.68 11.98
N PRO A 118 9.54 -7.96 11.45
CA PRO A 118 10.79 -7.55 12.09
C PRO A 118 10.95 -6.03 12.26
N ALA A 119 10.33 -5.22 11.38
CA ALA A 119 10.35 -3.77 11.52
C ALA A 119 9.46 -3.33 12.69
N GLY A 120 8.39 -4.08 12.96
CA GLY A 120 7.39 -3.83 13.99
C GLY A 120 6.00 -3.57 13.41
N THR A 121 5.81 -3.68 12.10
CA THR A 121 4.52 -3.44 11.43
C THR A 121 3.47 -4.41 11.98
N PRO A 122 2.32 -3.94 12.48
CA PRO A 122 1.23 -4.81 12.91
C PRO A 122 0.52 -5.42 11.70
N VAL A 123 0.41 -6.75 11.68
CA VAL A 123 -0.18 -7.52 10.59
C VAL A 123 -1.29 -8.44 11.13
N GLN A 124 -2.50 -8.30 10.62
CA GLN A 124 -3.62 -9.20 10.89
C GLN A 124 -3.68 -10.32 9.85
N LEU A 125 -3.62 -11.56 10.30
CA LEU A 125 -3.81 -12.75 9.47
C LEU A 125 -5.17 -13.38 9.77
N CYS A 126 -5.99 -13.58 8.74
CA CYS A 126 -7.27 -14.26 8.87
C CYS A 126 -7.57 -15.12 7.63
N ALA A 127 -8.28 -16.23 7.83
CA ALA A 127 -8.63 -17.17 6.75
C ALA A 127 -10.01 -16.90 6.14
N THR A 128 -10.97 -16.51 6.98
CA THR A 128 -12.38 -16.31 6.65
C THR A 128 -12.86 -14.92 7.06
N MET A 129 -13.87 -14.41 6.37
CA MET A 129 -14.55 -13.14 6.67
C MET A 129 -16.02 -13.34 6.29
N THR A 130 -16.94 -12.63 6.96
CA THR A 130 -18.34 -12.56 6.52
C THR A 130 -18.38 -12.10 5.06
N THR A 131 -19.23 -12.72 4.25
CA THR A 131 -19.37 -12.38 2.83
C THR A 131 -20.64 -11.59 2.55
N THR A 132 -20.55 -10.75 1.53
CA THR A 132 -21.65 -9.94 1.00
C THR A 132 -21.75 -10.11 -0.52
N PRO A 133 -22.92 -9.88 -1.14
CA PRO A 133 -23.05 -9.94 -2.59
C PRO A 133 -22.07 -8.99 -3.30
N ARG A 134 -21.42 -9.48 -4.35
CA ARG A 134 -20.58 -8.68 -5.25
C ARG A 134 -21.44 -7.72 -6.05
N VAL A 135 -20.99 -6.47 -6.20
CA VAL A 135 -21.74 -5.41 -6.89
C VAL A 135 -21.06 -4.90 -8.18
N TYR A 136 -19.99 -5.56 -8.63
CA TYR A 136 -19.23 -5.23 -9.85
C TYR A 136 -20.08 -5.01 -11.12
N THR A 137 -21.25 -5.62 -11.24
CA THR A 137 -22.12 -5.44 -12.43
C THR A 137 -23.21 -4.40 -12.24
N GLN A 138 -23.26 -3.72 -11.08
CA GLN A 138 -24.26 -2.70 -10.74
C GLN A 138 -23.76 -1.31 -11.14
N PHE A 139 -23.47 -1.13 -12.43
CA PHE A 139 -22.81 0.07 -12.96
C PHE A 139 -23.54 1.37 -12.66
N GLN A 140 -24.87 1.33 -12.51
CA GLN A 140 -25.68 2.49 -12.14
C GLN A 140 -25.33 3.07 -10.75
N ASP A 141 -24.72 2.27 -9.88
CA ASP A 141 -24.37 2.64 -8.50
C ASP A 141 -22.90 3.06 -8.36
N PHE A 142 -22.12 3.04 -9.44
CA PHE A 142 -20.68 3.34 -9.40
C PHE A 142 -20.40 4.83 -9.16
N LYS A 143 -19.60 5.11 -8.13
CA LYS A 143 -19.17 6.46 -7.74
C LYS A 143 -17.68 6.66 -7.99
N GLY A 144 -17.24 7.92 -8.03
CA GLY A 144 -15.81 8.25 -7.97
C GLY A 144 -14.97 7.56 -9.02
N GLY A 145 -13.80 7.12 -8.58
CA GLY A 145 -12.90 6.25 -9.33
C GLY A 145 -13.34 4.79 -9.46
N ALA A 146 -14.51 4.42 -8.93
CA ALA A 146 -15.05 3.06 -8.99
C ALA A 146 -14.01 2.00 -8.58
N ALA A 147 -13.44 2.16 -7.39
CA ALA A 147 -12.43 1.26 -6.85
C ALA A 147 -12.93 -0.20 -6.84
N MET A 148 -12.17 -1.08 -7.50
CA MET A 148 -12.58 -2.45 -7.80
C MET A 148 -12.20 -3.43 -6.71
N ARG A 149 -10.91 -3.53 -6.37
CA ARG A 149 -10.41 -4.43 -5.32
C ARG A 149 -9.18 -3.84 -4.65
N PHE A 150 -9.03 -4.15 -3.37
CA PHE A 150 -7.80 -3.90 -2.63
C PHE A 150 -6.63 -4.63 -3.29
N ASP A 151 -5.49 -3.94 -3.44
CA ASP A 151 -4.35 -4.51 -4.14
C ASP A 151 -3.11 -4.64 -3.25
N HIS A 152 -2.60 -3.56 -2.65
CA HIS A 152 -1.33 -3.65 -1.94
C HIS A 152 -1.16 -2.57 -0.88
N TYR A 153 -0.09 -2.73 -0.12
CA TYR A 153 0.47 -1.72 0.78
C TYR A 153 1.85 -1.31 0.28
N GLN A 154 2.24 -0.08 0.57
CA GLN A 154 3.65 0.29 0.62
C GLN A 154 4.00 0.70 2.05
N ILE A 155 5.08 0.12 2.58
CA ILE A 155 5.57 0.34 3.94
C ILE A 155 6.98 0.92 3.86
N GLN A 156 7.21 1.99 4.60
CA GLN A 156 8.54 2.53 4.83
C GLN A 156 9.21 1.79 5.96
N VAL A 157 10.43 1.32 5.75
CA VAL A 157 11.23 0.58 6.74
C VAL A 157 12.70 0.98 6.67
N PRO A 158 13.43 0.97 7.80
CA PRO A 158 14.83 1.36 7.80
C PRO A 158 15.76 0.30 7.20
N ASN A 159 15.32 -0.98 7.19
CA ASN A 159 16.07 -2.09 6.63
C ASN A 159 15.18 -2.88 5.65
N VAL A 160 15.30 -2.56 4.37
CA VAL A 160 14.52 -3.22 3.31
C VAL A 160 14.93 -4.69 3.16
N GLN A 161 16.23 -5.01 3.22
CA GLN A 161 16.71 -6.38 3.05
C GLN A 161 16.14 -7.32 4.10
N GLU A 162 16.12 -6.93 5.38
CA GLU A 162 15.55 -7.75 6.46
C GLU A 162 14.06 -8.04 6.22
N GLN A 163 13.29 -7.06 5.74
CA GLN A 163 11.89 -7.29 5.38
C GLN A 163 11.74 -8.19 4.16
N THR A 164 12.55 -7.95 3.12
CA THR A 164 12.53 -8.77 1.90
C THR A 164 12.83 -10.23 2.21
N ASP A 165 13.86 -10.51 3.01
CA ASP A 165 14.23 -11.86 3.40
C ASP A 165 13.12 -12.52 4.23
N PHE A 166 12.58 -11.80 5.22
CA PHE A 166 11.50 -12.31 6.07
C PHE A 166 10.22 -12.65 5.30
N TYR A 167 9.77 -11.76 4.42
CA TYR A 167 8.58 -12.02 3.59
C TYR A 167 8.83 -13.10 2.54
N ALA A 168 10.07 -13.23 2.03
CA ALA A 168 10.43 -14.33 1.14
C ALA A 168 10.37 -15.69 1.83
N GLU A 169 10.76 -15.80 3.12
CA GLU A 169 10.55 -17.02 3.90
C GLU A 169 9.07 -17.41 4.01
N MET A 170 8.17 -16.43 4.06
CA MET A 170 6.71 -16.62 4.04
C MET A 170 6.14 -16.89 2.62
N GLY A 171 7.01 -17.03 1.62
CA GLY A 171 6.67 -17.38 0.25
C GLY A 171 6.39 -16.19 -0.66
N PHE A 172 6.57 -14.94 -0.22
CA PHE A 172 6.46 -13.81 -1.14
C PHE A 172 7.58 -13.89 -2.18
N ARG A 173 7.24 -13.66 -3.45
CA ARG A 173 8.21 -13.57 -4.54
C ARG A 173 8.44 -12.10 -4.87
N ILE A 174 9.61 -11.79 -5.41
CA ILE A 174 9.97 -10.43 -5.81
C ILE A 174 9.63 -10.28 -7.29
N SER A 175 8.79 -9.32 -7.63
CA SER A 175 8.51 -8.97 -9.03
C SER A 175 9.55 -7.99 -9.56
N GLU A 176 9.84 -6.98 -8.76
CA GLU A 176 10.68 -5.85 -9.12
C GLU A 176 11.43 -5.33 -7.89
N TYR A 177 12.57 -4.68 -8.11
CA TYR A 177 13.35 -4.09 -7.02
C TYR A 177 14.15 -2.89 -7.49
N MET A 178 14.50 -2.04 -6.53
CA MET A 178 15.40 -0.91 -6.70
C MET A 178 16.63 -1.13 -5.84
N ALA A 179 17.81 -0.95 -6.43
CA ALA A 179 19.07 -1.03 -5.70
C ALA A 179 19.96 0.18 -6.01
N LEU A 180 20.67 0.66 -5.00
CA LEU A 180 21.81 1.55 -5.14
C LEU A 180 23.06 0.75 -4.79
N ASP A 181 23.89 0.50 -5.80
CA ASP A 181 25.02 -0.41 -5.74
C ASP A 181 24.60 -1.80 -5.22
N GLU A 182 25.08 -2.24 -4.05
CA GLU A 182 24.71 -3.53 -3.48
C GLU A 182 23.53 -3.48 -2.51
N LYS A 183 22.95 -2.29 -2.27
CA LYS A 183 21.92 -2.05 -1.26
C LYS A 183 20.52 -1.94 -1.87
N LEU A 184 19.55 -2.69 -1.33
CA LEU A 184 18.15 -2.60 -1.71
C LEU A 184 17.54 -1.34 -1.12
N ILE A 185 16.92 -0.55 -2.00
CA ILE A 185 16.20 0.68 -1.66
C ILE A 185 14.69 0.43 -1.66
N ALA A 186 14.22 -0.47 -2.54
CA ALA A 186 12.83 -0.89 -2.55
C ALA A 186 12.66 -2.31 -3.10
N THR A 187 11.63 -3.00 -2.66
CA THR A 187 11.24 -4.31 -3.20
C THR A 187 9.73 -4.41 -3.33
N PHE A 188 9.28 -4.91 -4.48
CA PHE A 188 7.88 -5.17 -4.79
C PHE A 188 7.64 -6.68 -4.68
N MET A 189 6.81 -7.08 -3.72
CA MET A 189 6.67 -8.48 -3.31
C MET A 189 5.22 -8.96 -3.41
N PHE A 190 5.00 -10.16 -3.94
CA PHE A 190 3.66 -10.67 -4.26
C PHE A 190 3.43 -12.13 -3.86
N ARG A 191 2.16 -12.45 -3.65
CA ARG A 191 1.58 -13.79 -3.48
C ARG A 191 0.46 -14.02 -4.50
N LYS A 192 -0.41 -13.03 -4.71
CA LYS A 192 -1.47 -13.08 -5.72
C LYS A 192 -0.90 -12.78 -7.12
N PRO A 193 -1.57 -13.23 -8.20
CA PRO A 193 -1.18 -12.84 -9.56
C PRO A 193 -1.16 -11.32 -9.71
N GLY A 194 0.00 -10.76 -10.07
CA GLY A 194 0.26 -9.33 -10.12
C GLY A 194 1.67 -9.03 -9.62
N THR A 195 2.07 -7.75 -9.59
CA THR A 195 3.44 -7.38 -9.21
C THR A 195 3.63 -7.23 -7.72
N GLN A 196 2.59 -6.91 -6.94
CA GLN A 196 2.75 -6.59 -5.53
C GLN A 196 1.50 -6.91 -4.71
N ASP A 197 1.73 -7.44 -3.51
CA ASP A 197 0.82 -7.41 -2.35
C ASP A 197 1.39 -6.48 -1.27
N ILE A 198 2.72 -6.34 -1.21
CA ILE A 198 3.42 -5.42 -0.33
C ILE A 198 4.68 -4.88 -1.00
N VAL A 199 4.95 -3.60 -0.77
CA VAL A 199 6.14 -2.90 -1.22
C VAL A 199 6.90 -2.38 -0.01
N PHE A 200 8.20 -2.62 0.05
CA PHE A 200 9.08 -2.00 1.04
C PHE A 200 9.88 -0.88 0.38
N LEU A 201 9.97 0.26 1.05
CA LEU A 201 10.78 1.41 0.64
C LEU A 201 11.65 1.85 1.81
N GLU A 202 12.93 2.12 1.53
CA GLU A 202 13.84 2.65 2.54
C GLU A 202 13.45 4.06 3.00
N ASN A 203 13.15 4.16 4.30
CA ASN A 203 12.98 5.40 5.06
C ASN A 203 12.89 5.08 6.57
N PRO A 204 12.89 6.08 7.48
CA PRO A 204 12.48 5.84 8.86
C PRO A 204 11.13 5.14 8.94
N GLY A 205 11.04 4.09 9.77
CA GLY A 205 9.91 3.17 9.75
C GLY A 205 9.82 2.25 10.98
N PRO A 206 8.79 1.40 11.10
CA PRO A 206 7.77 1.14 10.09
C PRO A 206 6.71 2.25 10.02
N ARG A 207 6.37 2.69 8.81
CA ARG A 207 5.26 3.63 8.55
C ARG A 207 4.49 3.22 7.31
N LEU A 208 3.17 3.36 7.35
CA LEU A 208 2.31 3.09 6.20
C LEU A 208 2.46 4.25 5.21
N HIS A 209 3.05 3.97 4.05
CA HIS A 209 3.19 4.95 2.99
C HIS A 209 1.86 5.16 2.27
N HIS A 210 1.20 4.07 1.86
CA HIS A 210 -0.13 4.07 1.28
C HIS A 210 -0.72 2.66 1.25
N PHE A 211 -2.01 2.58 0.98
CA PHE A 211 -2.69 1.39 0.50
C PHE A 211 -3.34 1.69 -0.86
N ALA A 212 -3.63 0.65 -1.64
CA ALA A 212 -4.02 0.82 -3.04
C ALA A 212 -5.27 0.04 -3.42
N TYR A 213 -6.03 0.61 -4.36
CA TYR A 213 -7.15 -0.01 -5.04
C TYR A 213 -6.95 0.05 -6.55
N THR A 214 -7.22 -1.05 -7.24
CA THR A 214 -7.26 -1.04 -8.71
C THR A 214 -8.56 -0.42 -9.21
N VAL A 215 -8.51 0.19 -10.39
CA VAL A 215 -9.64 0.73 -11.14
C VAL A 215 -9.64 0.23 -12.58
N SER A 216 -10.78 0.30 -13.26
CA SER A 216 -10.96 -0.27 -14.60
C SER A 216 -9.99 0.30 -15.65
N ASP A 217 -9.78 1.61 -15.64
CA ASP A 217 -9.12 2.33 -16.71
C ASP A 217 -8.71 3.75 -16.29
N SER A 218 -8.07 4.47 -17.20
CA SER A 218 -7.59 5.83 -16.99
C SER A 218 -8.71 6.84 -16.74
N HIS A 219 -9.90 6.63 -17.32
CA HIS A 219 -11.02 7.55 -17.14
C HIS A 219 -11.58 7.47 -15.72
N SER A 220 -11.55 6.30 -15.09
CA SER A 220 -11.85 6.14 -13.67
C SER A 220 -10.92 6.97 -12.78
N ILE A 221 -9.60 7.00 -13.07
CA ILE A 221 -8.65 7.87 -12.37
C ILE A 221 -9.02 9.35 -12.54
N LEU A 222 -9.27 9.79 -13.77
CA LEU A 222 -9.62 11.19 -14.05
C LEU A 222 -10.94 11.59 -13.36
N ARG A 223 -11.95 10.71 -13.40
CA ARG A 223 -13.23 10.91 -12.73
C ARG A 223 -13.08 11.10 -11.23
N ALA A 224 -12.19 10.35 -10.58
CA ALA A 224 -11.89 10.56 -9.15
C ALA A 224 -11.34 11.96 -8.90
N CYS A 225 -10.37 12.41 -9.70
CA CYS A 225 -9.80 13.76 -9.60
C CYS A 225 -10.84 14.87 -9.83
N ASP A 226 -11.68 14.74 -10.87
CA ASP A 226 -12.71 15.73 -11.19
C ASP A 226 -13.76 15.83 -10.06
N ILE A 227 -14.16 14.70 -9.48
CA ILE A 227 -15.08 14.68 -8.35
C ILE A 227 -14.43 15.31 -7.11
N ALA A 228 -13.17 14.98 -6.80
CA ALA A 228 -12.44 15.62 -5.71
C ALA A 228 -12.41 17.14 -5.87
N GLY A 229 -12.08 17.64 -7.07
CA GLY A 229 -12.11 19.07 -7.38
C GLY A 229 -13.48 19.71 -7.16
N ASN A 230 -14.55 19.10 -7.68
CA ASN A 230 -15.91 19.63 -7.57
C ASN A 230 -16.49 19.59 -6.15
N LEU A 231 -16.02 18.67 -5.31
CA LEU A 231 -16.38 18.61 -3.88
C LEU A 231 -15.55 19.58 -3.01
N GLY A 232 -14.68 20.40 -3.61
CA GLY A 232 -13.79 21.31 -2.89
C GLY A 232 -12.61 20.60 -2.22
N MET A 233 -12.33 19.36 -2.61
CA MET A 233 -11.22 18.53 -2.14
C MET A 233 -10.07 18.50 -3.16
N GLY A 234 -9.94 19.49 -4.06
CA GLY A 234 -8.96 19.46 -5.15
C GLY A 234 -7.50 19.29 -4.68
N ASP A 235 -7.17 19.85 -3.52
CA ASP A 235 -5.83 19.78 -2.93
C ASP A 235 -5.46 18.38 -2.41
N VAL A 236 -6.40 17.42 -2.39
CA VAL A 236 -6.13 16.04 -1.98
C VAL A 236 -5.35 15.24 -3.03
N VAL A 237 -5.33 15.69 -4.29
CA VAL A 237 -4.53 15.04 -5.35
C VAL A 237 -3.06 15.36 -5.11
N GLU A 238 -2.36 14.44 -4.45
CA GLU A 238 -0.98 14.66 -4.04
C GLU A 238 0.00 14.43 -5.19
N ARG A 239 -0.21 13.37 -5.98
CA ARG A 239 0.70 13.00 -7.06
C ARG A 239 -0.01 12.28 -8.20
N GLY A 240 0.29 12.72 -9.41
CA GLY A 240 -0.29 12.18 -10.64
C GLY A 240 -1.50 12.99 -11.13
N PRO A 241 -2.32 12.46 -12.03
CA PRO A 241 -2.18 11.13 -12.65
C PRO A 241 -0.85 10.96 -13.39
N GLY A 242 -0.25 9.77 -13.28
CA GLY A 242 1.08 9.50 -13.83
C GLY A 242 1.27 8.05 -14.23
N ARG A 243 2.45 7.74 -14.78
CA ARG A 243 2.83 6.39 -15.18
C ARG A 243 4.08 5.97 -14.43
N HIS A 244 3.99 4.89 -13.65
CA HIS A 244 5.17 4.38 -12.96
C HIS A 244 6.16 3.74 -13.94
N GLY A 245 7.45 3.81 -13.61
CA GLY A 245 8.45 2.91 -14.17
C GLY A 245 8.13 1.48 -13.73
N PRO A 246 8.28 1.18 -12.42
CA PRO A 246 7.91 -0.10 -11.85
C PRO A 246 6.43 -0.45 -12.06
N ALA A 247 6.13 -1.72 -12.32
CA ALA A 247 4.82 -2.25 -12.70
C ALA A 247 4.22 -1.66 -14.01
N GLY A 248 4.67 -0.48 -14.47
CA GLY A 248 4.13 0.20 -15.65
C GLY A 248 2.71 0.75 -15.46
N VAL A 249 2.19 0.80 -14.22
CA VAL A 249 0.80 1.12 -13.95
C VAL A 249 0.51 2.62 -14.10
N LEU A 250 -0.71 2.94 -14.55
CA LEU A 250 -1.24 4.30 -14.47
C LEU A 250 -1.71 4.49 -13.03
N PHE A 251 -1.37 5.60 -12.41
CA PHE A 251 -1.69 5.81 -11.00
C PHE A 251 -2.13 7.25 -10.73
N VAL A 252 -2.80 7.44 -9.59
CA VAL A 252 -2.91 8.71 -8.87
C VAL A 252 -2.83 8.42 -7.36
N TYR A 253 -2.15 9.28 -6.62
CA TYR A 253 -2.15 9.28 -5.16
C TYR A 253 -3.03 10.40 -4.63
N LEU A 254 -3.94 10.06 -3.73
CA LEU A 254 -4.81 11.01 -3.03
C LEU A 254 -4.57 10.95 -1.52
N ARG A 255 -4.84 12.05 -0.81
CA ARG A 255 -4.86 12.12 0.65
C ARG A 255 -6.29 12.17 1.17
N ASP A 256 -6.61 11.31 2.12
CA ASP A 256 -7.88 11.42 2.82
C ASP A 256 -7.89 12.63 3.78
N PRO A 257 -9.03 12.97 4.41
CA PRO A 257 -9.15 14.12 5.31
C PRO A 257 -8.20 14.11 6.52
N ASP A 258 -7.64 12.95 6.86
CA ASP A 258 -6.67 12.77 7.95
C ASP A 258 -5.22 12.64 7.44
N GLY A 259 -5.01 12.73 6.13
CA GLY A 259 -3.71 12.65 5.49
C GLY A 259 -3.24 11.22 5.23
N HIS A 260 -4.08 10.19 5.38
CA HIS A 260 -3.74 8.86 4.90
C HIS A 260 -3.67 8.86 3.37
N ARG A 261 -2.63 8.24 2.81
CA ARG A 261 -2.46 8.18 1.36
C ARG A 261 -3.11 6.93 0.78
N VAL A 262 -3.90 7.13 -0.26
CA VAL A 262 -4.51 6.05 -1.06
C VAL A 262 -4.06 6.17 -2.51
N GLU A 263 -3.73 5.03 -3.12
CA GLU A 263 -3.43 4.93 -4.56
C GLU A 263 -4.64 4.37 -5.30
N LEU A 264 -5.02 5.03 -6.41
CA LEU A 264 -5.85 4.43 -7.44
C LEU A 264 -4.98 4.16 -8.66
N PHE A 265 -5.02 2.93 -9.18
CA PHE A 265 -4.19 2.56 -10.32
C PHE A 265 -4.91 1.63 -11.31
N CYS A 266 -4.47 1.63 -12.57
CA CYS A 266 -4.92 0.65 -13.56
C CYS A 266 -4.03 -0.60 -13.48
N ASP A 267 -4.67 -1.77 -13.47
CA ASP A 267 -4.12 -3.10 -13.16
C ASP A 267 -2.67 -3.38 -13.60
N HIS A 268 -2.06 -4.32 -12.88
CA HIS A 268 -0.70 -4.81 -13.13
C HIS A 268 -0.62 -5.63 -14.42
N TYR A 269 0.59 -5.83 -14.92
CA TYR A 269 0.82 -6.98 -15.79
C TYR A 269 0.72 -8.28 -14.98
N LEU A 270 0.29 -9.34 -15.66
CA LEU A 270 0.08 -10.65 -15.03
C LEU A 270 1.41 -11.30 -14.69
N LEU A 271 1.57 -11.73 -13.43
CA LEU A 271 2.77 -12.42 -12.94
C LEU A 271 2.38 -13.77 -12.33
N ILE A 272 2.54 -14.85 -13.10
CA ILE A 272 2.11 -16.20 -12.72
C ILE A 272 3.21 -17.25 -12.86
N ASP A 273 4.13 -17.06 -13.80
CA ASP A 273 5.18 -18.02 -14.12
C ASP A 273 6.21 -18.14 -12.98
N ILE A 274 6.83 -19.31 -12.84
CA ILE A 274 7.72 -19.63 -11.70
C ILE A 274 9.18 -19.26 -11.96
N GLU A 275 9.53 -19.12 -13.23
CA GLU A 275 10.84 -18.81 -13.78
C GLU A 275 11.08 -17.31 -13.97
N VAL A 276 10.08 -16.47 -13.66
CA VAL A 276 10.22 -15.02 -13.81
C VAL A 276 11.24 -14.49 -12.82
N GLU A 277 12.29 -13.90 -13.38
CA GLU A 277 13.31 -13.20 -12.62
C GLU A 277 12.87 -11.77 -12.29
N PRO A 278 13.24 -11.23 -11.11
CA PRO A 278 12.86 -9.87 -10.72
C PRO A 278 13.41 -8.80 -11.67
N VAL A 279 12.60 -7.79 -12.00
CA VAL A 279 13.04 -6.64 -12.80
C VAL A 279 13.82 -5.67 -11.92
N ALA A 280 15.07 -5.43 -12.29
CA ALA A 280 15.96 -4.49 -11.61
C ALA A 280 15.77 -3.06 -12.14
N TRP A 281 15.63 -2.12 -11.22
CA TRP A 281 15.51 -0.71 -11.53
C TRP A 281 16.65 0.12 -10.94
N ASP A 282 17.37 0.83 -11.82
CA ASP A 282 18.49 1.70 -11.45
C ASP A 282 18.02 3.09 -11.03
N VAL A 283 17.95 3.35 -9.71
CA VAL A 283 17.44 4.60 -9.10
C VAL A 283 18.09 5.88 -9.62
N ARG A 284 19.29 5.78 -10.23
CA ARG A 284 20.02 6.92 -10.82
C ARG A 284 19.45 7.33 -12.17
N LYS A 285 18.65 6.48 -12.81
CA LYS A 285 18.03 6.76 -14.11
C LYS A 285 16.68 7.47 -13.93
N PRO A 286 16.47 8.63 -14.56
CA PRO A 286 15.23 9.41 -14.42
C PRO A 286 13.94 8.63 -14.75
N GLY A 287 14.02 7.64 -15.65
CA GLY A 287 12.86 6.90 -16.15
C GLY A 287 12.14 6.01 -15.12
N LEU A 288 12.64 5.92 -13.88
CA LEU A 288 12.04 5.16 -12.79
C LEU A 288 10.85 5.86 -12.13
N SER A 289 11.02 7.15 -11.85
CA SER A 289 9.98 7.99 -11.25
C SER A 289 9.22 8.80 -12.30
N LEU A 290 9.74 8.86 -13.54
CA LEU A 290 9.33 9.78 -14.61
C LEU A 290 9.16 9.08 -15.97
N ARG A 291 8.21 8.15 -16.12
CA ARG A 291 7.78 7.81 -17.49
C ARG A 291 7.11 9.03 -18.12
N TRP A 292 6.18 9.65 -17.39
CA TRP A 292 5.51 10.91 -17.72
C TRP A 292 5.53 11.85 -16.51
N GLY A 293 5.59 13.16 -16.76
CA GLY A 293 5.40 14.18 -15.72
C GLY A 293 6.68 14.65 -15.02
N LEU A 294 6.49 15.22 -13.83
CA LEU A 294 7.54 15.77 -12.99
C LEU A 294 7.85 14.82 -11.81
N PRO A 295 9.00 14.99 -11.12
CA PRO A 295 9.35 14.09 -10.03
C PRO A 295 8.35 14.17 -8.88
N PRO A 296 8.33 13.18 -7.98
CA PRO A 296 7.51 13.25 -6.78
C PRO A 296 7.91 14.46 -5.94
N GLN A 297 6.94 15.10 -5.28
CA GLN A 297 7.23 16.08 -4.24
C GLN A 297 7.93 15.43 -3.05
N GLU A 298 8.66 16.22 -2.28
CA GLU A 298 9.29 15.76 -1.04
C GLU A 298 8.28 15.12 -0.07
N ALA A 299 7.07 15.70 0.02
CA ALA A 299 5.97 15.17 0.82
C ALA A 299 5.61 13.71 0.49
N TRP A 300 5.73 13.30 -0.79
CA TRP A 300 5.48 11.91 -1.18
C TRP A 300 6.43 10.95 -0.47
N PHE A 301 7.69 11.35 -0.30
CA PHE A 301 8.69 10.55 0.37
C PHE A 301 8.60 10.62 1.90
N ASN A 302 8.26 11.77 2.47
CA ASN A 302 8.46 11.98 3.91
C ASN A 302 7.17 11.93 4.74
N GLU A 303 6.03 12.23 4.14
CA GLU A 303 4.76 12.24 4.87
C GLU A 303 4.06 10.89 4.75
N THR A 304 4.08 10.12 5.83
CA THR A 304 3.49 8.78 5.92
C THR A 304 2.72 8.62 7.22
N THR A 305 1.85 7.61 7.29
CA THR A 305 1.04 7.32 8.46
C THR A 305 1.81 6.46 9.47
N ALA A 306 1.84 6.88 10.73
CA ALA A 306 2.44 6.10 11.81
C ALA A 306 1.58 4.89 12.17
N PHE A 307 2.22 3.79 12.58
CA PHE A 307 1.49 2.65 13.16
C PHE A 307 1.21 2.87 14.65
N SER A 308 -0.02 2.59 15.08
CA SER A 308 -0.48 2.77 16.46
C SER A 308 0.41 2.01 17.45
N GLY A 309 0.99 2.75 18.40
CA GLY A 309 1.86 2.19 19.44
C GLY A 309 3.22 1.68 18.96
N ILE A 310 3.62 1.94 17.70
CA ILE A 310 4.91 1.53 17.15
C ILE A 310 5.80 2.74 16.93
N ALA A 311 6.97 2.74 17.58
CA ALA A 311 7.96 3.80 17.40
C ALA A 311 8.59 3.74 16.01
N THR A 312 8.80 4.91 15.40
CA THR A 312 9.61 5.03 14.18
C THR A 312 11.09 4.83 14.54
N LYS A 313 11.75 3.91 13.84
CA LYS A 313 13.19 3.71 13.87
C LYS A 313 13.82 4.55 12.76
N GLU A 314 14.84 5.32 13.12
CA GLU A 314 15.62 6.12 12.17
C GLU A 314 16.55 5.26 11.32
N LEU A 315 17.01 5.84 10.20
CA LEU A 315 18.09 5.24 9.41
C LEU A 315 19.42 5.35 10.16
N ASP A 316 20.26 4.33 10.06
CA ASP A 316 21.63 4.32 10.60
C ASP A 316 22.66 4.94 9.65
N HIS A 317 22.20 5.44 8.51
CA HIS A 317 23.01 6.04 7.44
C HIS A 317 22.26 7.24 6.83
N GLU A 318 23.00 8.10 6.12
CA GLU A 318 22.40 9.17 5.33
C GLU A 318 21.65 8.58 4.13
N ARG A 319 20.39 8.96 3.97
CA ARG A 319 19.55 8.51 2.84
C ARG A 319 20.20 8.93 1.52
N GLY A 320 20.21 8.02 0.55
CA GLY A 320 20.69 8.32 -0.79
C GLY A 320 19.93 9.49 -1.45
N PRO A 321 20.51 10.13 -2.48
CA PRO A 321 19.92 11.33 -3.08
C PRO A 321 18.54 11.01 -3.69
N LEU A 322 17.53 11.80 -3.30
CA LEU A 322 16.19 11.74 -3.87
C LEU A 322 16.04 12.84 -4.91
N VAL A 323 15.59 12.48 -6.11
CA VAL A 323 15.15 13.47 -7.09
C VAL A 323 13.71 13.83 -6.75
N THR A 324 13.55 14.99 -6.11
CA THR A 324 12.24 15.56 -5.77
C THR A 324 11.84 16.64 -6.77
N LEU A 325 10.56 17.02 -6.78
CA LEU A 325 10.07 18.12 -7.62
C LEU A 325 10.81 19.43 -7.30
N GLU A 326 11.00 19.71 -6.02
CA GLU A 326 11.60 20.92 -5.49
C GLU A 326 13.06 21.03 -5.93
N THR A 327 13.83 19.96 -5.74
CA THR A 327 15.24 19.89 -6.15
C THR A 327 15.39 19.99 -7.66
N TYR A 328 14.53 19.30 -8.42
CA TYR A 328 14.49 19.36 -9.88
C TYR A 328 14.21 20.78 -10.41
N LEU A 329 13.21 21.47 -9.84
CA LEU A 329 12.87 22.84 -10.25
C LEU A 329 13.98 23.83 -9.88
N ALA A 330 14.59 23.68 -8.69
CA ALA A 330 15.72 24.50 -8.27
C ALA A 330 16.91 24.35 -9.22
N ASP A 331 17.24 23.12 -9.63
CA ASP A 331 18.34 22.87 -10.56
C ASP A 331 18.05 23.42 -11.96
N LYS A 332 16.81 23.27 -12.47
CA LYS A 332 16.42 23.92 -13.73
C LYS A 332 16.52 25.44 -13.67
N ALA A 333 16.12 26.06 -12.56
CA ALA A 333 16.25 27.49 -12.37
C ALA A 333 17.71 27.94 -12.37
N ARG A 334 18.60 27.20 -11.70
CA ARG A 334 20.05 27.46 -11.69
C ARG A 334 20.65 27.38 -13.09
N VAL A 335 20.35 26.32 -13.84
CA VAL A 335 20.84 26.16 -15.22
C VAL A 335 20.36 27.30 -16.12
N ARG A 336 19.08 27.69 -16.04
CA ARG A 336 18.53 28.82 -16.81
C ARG A 336 19.22 30.15 -16.46
N ALA A 337 19.53 30.38 -15.19
CA ALA A 337 20.25 31.59 -14.75
C ALA A 337 21.71 31.62 -15.25
N ALA A 338 22.36 30.45 -15.36
CA ALA A 338 23.71 30.33 -15.90
C ALA A 338 23.77 30.53 -17.42
N SER A 339 22.75 30.07 -18.17
CA SER A 339 22.67 30.26 -19.63
C SER A 339 22.36 31.68 -20.08
N ASN A 340 21.91 32.55 -19.17
CA ASN A 340 21.56 33.95 -19.46
C ASN A 340 22.68 34.94 -19.10
N LYS A 341 23.84 34.44 -18.66
CA LYS A 341 25.09 35.20 -18.48
C LYS A 341 26.05 34.84 -19.60
#